data_AF-A0A9P0G092-F1
#
_entry.id   AF-A0A9P0G092-F1
#
_cell.length_a   1.000
_cell.length_b   1.000
_cell.length_c   1.000
_cell.angle_alpha   90.00
_cell.angle_beta   90.00
_cell.angle_gamma   90.00
#
_symmetry.space_group_name_H-M   'P 1'
#
loop_
_entity.id
_entity.type
_entity.pdbx_description
1 polymer ?
#
loop_
_entity_poly.entity_id
_entity_poly.type
_entity_poly.pdbx_seq_one_letter_code
_entity_poly.pdbx_strand_id
1 'polypeptide(L)'
;MERINGSLQDKDFEYMLDYYNNKSSIALELLHNFDSSDISRMLVEKAAYWNTTPVQFLEEMADLISLEKEQYSTSKGNYGTDPEKRLSFLKKKYNVSAACEVPDCVSISRVAYVFPHLGLIGARPILVREEMKQVDSASSEQVLVVEPNVLGNPLFGGLIPLPSNSYDSNSGLSPENLRRIITVHLYYSRDILYRNETVPFRNQCIMLHRRMRKSLLSGERKIRLLKLHDVLKESDDYDTRLRAEIGTAYDHISTDFKSSIPNWLYEYNGFWRITLAIN
;
A
#
# COMPACT_ATOMS: atom_id res chain seq x y z
N MET A 1 -1.63 -19.16 -12.94
CA MET A 1 -1.46 -17.68 -12.94
C MET A 1 -0.53 -17.31 -14.07
N GLU A 2 -0.83 -16.24 -14.80
CA GLU A 2 0.02 -15.75 -15.89
C GLU A 2 1.32 -15.17 -15.31
N ARG A 3 2.47 -15.58 -15.87
CA ARG A 3 3.78 -15.04 -15.47
C ARG A 3 3.97 -13.70 -16.15
N ILE A 4 4.12 -12.64 -15.37
CA ILE A 4 4.44 -11.31 -15.89
C ILE A 4 5.93 -11.33 -16.28
N ASN A 5 6.23 -11.19 -17.56
CA ASN A 5 7.60 -11.11 -18.05
C ASN A 5 7.97 -9.66 -18.39
N GLY A 6 9.16 -9.23 -17.96
CA GLY A 6 9.74 -7.91 -18.28
C GLY A 6 9.39 -6.79 -17.29
N SER A 7 10.03 -5.62 -17.51
CA SER A 7 9.88 -4.42 -16.69
C SER A 7 8.45 -3.89 -16.72
N LEU A 8 7.85 -3.56 -15.57
CA LEU A 8 6.55 -2.89 -15.55
C LEU A 8 6.69 -1.46 -16.06
N GLN A 9 5.97 -1.12 -17.13
CA GLN A 9 5.85 0.24 -17.64
C GLN A 9 4.45 0.78 -17.38
N ASP A 10 4.29 2.10 -17.29
CA ASP A 10 2.95 2.70 -17.08
C ASP A 10 1.97 2.39 -18.23
N LYS A 11 2.52 2.14 -19.44
CA LYS A 11 1.78 1.71 -20.63
C LYS A 11 1.36 0.24 -20.61
N ASP A 12 1.88 -0.53 -19.65
CA ASP A 12 1.60 -1.95 -19.49
C ASP A 12 0.32 -2.21 -18.66
N PHE A 13 -0.36 -1.15 -18.26
CA PHE A 13 -1.67 -1.27 -17.62
C PHE A 13 -2.61 -1.95 -18.60
N GLU A 14 -2.94 -3.21 -18.34
CA GLU A 14 -3.73 -4.03 -19.24
C GLU A 14 -5.18 -3.57 -19.20
N TYR A 15 -5.64 -3.09 -20.34
CA TYR A 15 -7.02 -2.70 -20.53
C TYR A 15 -7.79 -3.91 -21.06
N MET A 16 -8.52 -4.60 -20.18
CA MET A 16 -9.49 -5.62 -20.60
C MET A 16 -10.54 -4.95 -21.50
N LEU A 17 -10.74 -5.43 -22.73
CA LEU A 17 -11.73 -4.90 -23.69
C LEU A 17 -13.15 -4.84 -23.10
N ASP A 18 -13.51 -5.77 -22.21
CA ASP A 18 -14.78 -5.75 -21.47
C ASP A 18 -14.83 -4.70 -20.35
N TYR A 19 -13.68 -4.20 -19.91
CA TYR A 19 -13.53 -3.18 -18.86
C TYR A 19 -13.60 -1.75 -19.41
N TYR A 20 -13.43 -1.56 -20.73
CA TYR A 20 -13.68 -0.28 -21.41
C TYR A 20 -15.16 0.14 -21.43
N ASN A 21 -16.08 -0.80 -21.24
CA ASN A 21 -17.51 -0.47 -21.09
C ASN A 21 -17.88 0.04 -19.69
N ASN A 22 -16.97 -0.01 -18.71
CA ASN A 22 -17.23 0.39 -17.34
C ASN A 22 -16.46 1.66 -16.97
N LYS A 23 -17.17 2.66 -16.42
CA LYS A 23 -16.64 3.91 -15.81
C LYS A 23 -15.47 3.67 -14.83
N SER A 24 -15.30 2.45 -14.34
CA SER A 24 -14.27 2.00 -13.41
C SER A 24 -12.84 2.04 -13.95
N SER A 25 -12.62 1.83 -15.27
CA SER A 25 -11.28 1.81 -15.88
C SER A 25 -10.63 3.18 -15.95
N ILE A 26 -11.36 4.14 -16.51
CA ILE A 26 -10.99 5.56 -16.58
C ILE A 26 -10.85 6.13 -15.17
N ALA A 27 -11.75 5.77 -14.24
CA ALA A 27 -11.65 6.19 -12.85
C ALA A 27 -10.38 5.67 -12.15
N LEU A 28 -9.95 4.43 -12.43
CA LEU A 28 -8.68 3.90 -11.93
C LEU A 28 -7.48 4.63 -12.54
N GLU A 29 -7.46 4.82 -13.86
CA GLU A 29 -6.37 5.54 -14.52
C GLU A 29 -6.22 6.96 -13.97
N LEU A 30 -7.32 7.71 -13.90
CA LEU A 30 -7.34 9.06 -13.34
C LEU A 30 -6.99 9.07 -11.86
N LEU A 31 -7.46 8.10 -11.06
CA LEU A 31 -7.07 8.00 -9.65
C LEU A 31 -5.55 7.91 -9.49
N HIS A 32 -4.87 7.28 -10.44
CA HIS A 32 -3.42 7.05 -10.40
C HIS A 32 -2.59 8.11 -11.14
N ASN A 33 -3.19 8.84 -12.08
CA ASN A 33 -2.55 9.88 -12.87
C ASN A 33 -2.71 11.27 -12.22
N PHE A 34 -1.95 11.52 -11.15
CA PHE A 34 -1.88 12.82 -10.47
C PHE A 34 -0.49 13.07 -9.90
N ASP A 35 -0.08 14.31 -9.68
CA ASP A 35 1.16 14.63 -8.95
C ASP A 35 0.88 14.79 -7.45
N SER A 36 1.55 13.99 -6.62
CA SER A 36 1.42 14.05 -5.16
C SER A 36 1.85 15.40 -4.58
N SER A 37 2.83 16.05 -5.20
CA SER A 37 3.33 17.36 -4.79
C SER A 37 2.28 18.43 -5.03
N ASP A 38 1.56 18.36 -6.17
CA ASP A 38 0.47 19.27 -6.45
C ASP A 38 -0.71 19.08 -5.50
N ILE A 39 -1.11 17.83 -5.23
CA ILE A 39 -2.16 17.56 -4.24
C ILE A 39 -1.78 18.11 -2.86
N SER A 40 -0.55 17.86 -2.41
CA SER A 40 -0.07 18.41 -1.14
C SER A 40 -0.03 19.94 -1.14
N ARG A 41 0.45 20.56 -2.23
CA ARG A 41 0.48 22.01 -2.38
C ARG A 41 -0.94 22.60 -2.29
N MET A 42 -1.90 22.05 -3.03
CA MET A 42 -3.30 22.49 -3.00
C MET A 42 -3.91 22.37 -1.59
N LEU A 43 -3.64 21.26 -0.89
CA LEU A 43 -4.10 21.05 0.48
C LEU A 43 -3.48 22.07 1.45
N VAL A 44 -2.18 22.33 1.34
CA VAL A 44 -1.46 23.31 2.18
C VAL A 44 -1.92 24.74 1.88
N GLU A 45 -2.14 25.11 0.63
CA GLU A 45 -2.69 26.42 0.24
C GLU A 45 -4.07 26.65 0.87
N LYS A 46 -4.94 25.63 0.86
CA LYS A 46 -6.24 25.70 1.56
C LYS A 46 -6.06 25.77 3.07
N ALA A 47 -5.18 24.96 3.65
CA ALA A 47 -4.89 25.01 5.08
C ALA A 47 -4.46 26.43 5.52
N ALA A 48 -3.56 27.05 4.75
CA ALA A 48 -3.06 28.41 4.99
C ALA A 48 -4.16 29.47 4.85
N TYR A 49 -5.01 29.39 3.82
CA TYR A 49 -6.15 30.28 3.65
C TYR A 49 -7.11 30.26 4.87
N TRP A 50 -7.26 29.09 5.49
CA TRP A 50 -8.09 28.90 6.69
C TRP A 50 -7.33 29.07 8.02
N ASN A 51 -6.10 29.59 8.01
CA ASN A 51 -5.23 29.74 9.20
C ASN A 51 -5.07 28.44 10.02
N THR A 52 -4.98 27.30 9.31
CA THR A 52 -4.86 25.98 9.93
C THR A 52 -3.42 25.74 10.35
N THR A 53 -3.21 25.34 11.61
CA THR A 53 -1.87 24.99 12.08
C THR A 53 -1.39 23.67 11.49
N PRO A 54 -0.07 23.38 11.43
CA PRO A 54 0.43 22.11 10.91
C PRO A 54 -0.10 20.87 11.64
N VAL A 55 -0.29 20.95 12.96
CA VAL A 55 -0.85 19.85 13.75
C VAL A 55 -2.30 19.60 13.36
N GLN A 56 -3.10 20.66 13.33
CA GLN A 56 -4.50 20.57 12.93
C GLN A 56 -4.66 20.09 11.48
N PHE A 57 -3.74 20.48 10.58
CA PHE A 57 -3.74 20.00 9.21
C PHE A 57 -3.60 18.47 9.14
N LEU A 58 -2.66 17.88 9.89
CA LEU A 58 -2.46 16.43 9.92
C LEU A 58 -3.67 15.70 10.53
N GLU A 59 -4.27 16.25 11.60
CA GLU A 59 -5.52 15.73 12.18
C GLU A 59 -6.66 15.76 11.16
N GLU A 60 -6.82 16.86 10.42
CA GLU A 60 -7.85 16.99 9.38
C GLU A 60 -7.63 16.05 8.19
N MET A 61 -6.38 15.77 7.81
CA MET A 61 -6.07 14.76 6.79
C MET A 61 -6.37 13.35 7.29
N ALA A 62 -6.08 13.05 8.56
CA ALA A 62 -6.42 11.78 9.19
C ALA A 62 -7.94 11.58 9.28
N ASP A 63 -8.70 12.63 9.63
CA ASP A 63 -10.16 12.65 9.63
C ASP A 63 -10.71 12.35 8.22
N LEU A 64 -10.20 13.01 7.17
CA LEU A 64 -10.62 12.78 5.79
C LEU A 64 -10.47 11.31 5.39
N ILE A 65 -9.33 10.70 5.71
CA ILE A 65 -9.04 9.29 5.36
C ILE A 65 -9.86 8.31 6.20
N SER A 66 -10.07 8.60 7.49
CA SER A 66 -10.74 7.69 8.44
C SER A 66 -12.25 7.71 8.29
N LEU A 67 -12.84 8.91 8.17
CA LEU A 67 -14.29 9.07 8.05
C LEU A 67 -14.83 8.51 6.73
N GLU A 68 -14.03 8.49 5.66
CA GLU A 68 -14.41 7.79 4.42
C GLU A 68 -14.54 6.27 4.65
N LYS A 69 -13.58 5.65 5.35
CA LYS A 69 -13.63 4.21 5.67
C LYS A 69 -14.85 3.84 6.52
N GLU A 70 -15.22 4.71 7.45
CA GLU A 70 -16.42 4.54 8.29
C GLU A 70 -17.72 4.78 7.51
N GLN A 71 -17.77 5.66 6.50
CA GLN A 71 -18.94 5.72 5.61
C GLN A 71 -19.19 4.40 4.86
N TYR A 72 -18.14 3.62 4.60
CA TYR A 72 -18.24 2.27 4.04
C TYR A 72 -18.37 1.15 5.09
N SER A 73 -18.17 1.46 6.37
CA SER A 73 -18.20 0.50 7.48
C SER A 73 -19.26 0.94 8.49
N THR A 74 -20.39 0.25 8.56
CA THR A 74 -21.60 0.60 9.36
C THR A 74 -21.42 0.79 10.87
N SER A 75 -20.20 0.73 11.40
CA SER A 75 -19.85 0.96 12.80
C SER A 75 -19.55 2.43 13.08
N LYS A 76 -20.49 3.13 13.73
CA LYS A 76 -20.33 4.52 14.19
C LYS A 76 -19.30 4.60 15.31
N GLY A 77 -18.15 5.24 15.06
CA GLY A 77 -17.19 5.63 16.07
C GLY A 77 -17.71 6.75 16.99
N ASN A 78 -17.14 6.83 18.20
CA ASN A 78 -17.57 7.74 19.26
C ASN A 78 -16.90 9.12 19.09
N TYR A 79 -17.37 9.92 18.13
CA TYR A 79 -16.86 11.29 17.91
C TYR A 79 -17.80 12.31 18.56
N GLY A 80 -17.26 13.21 19.39
CA GLY A 80 -17.99 14.26 20.12
C GLY A 80 -18.63 15.36 19.25
N THR A 81 -18.59 15.21 17.93
CA THR A 81 -19.28 16.04 16.92
C THR A 81 -19.73 15.14 15.78
N ASP A 82 -20.91 15.44 15.21
CA ASP A 82 -21.50 14.70 14.10
C ASP A 82 -20.48 14.45 12.95
N PRO A 83 -20.05 13.18 12.73
CA PRO A 83 -18.97 12.85 11.80
C PRO A 83 -19.31 13.22 10.36
N GLU A 84 -20.59 13.22 9.98
CA GLU A 84 -21.04 13.62 8.65
C GLU A 84 -20.84 15.12 8.43
N LYS A 85 -21.13 15.94 9.45
CA LYS A 85 -20.89 17.39 9.40
C LYS A 85 -19.40 17.70 9.36
N ARG A 86 -18.59 16.98 10.13
CA ARG A 86 -17.13 17.14 10.10
C ARG A 86 -16.57 16.82 8.72
N LEU A 87 -16.95 15.68 8.14
CA LEU A 87 -16.51 15.29 6.80
C LEU A 87 -16.98 16.29 5.72
N SER A 88 -18.24 16.73 5.78
CA SER A 88 -18.79 17.74 4.86
C SER A 88 -18.03 19.06 4.94
N PHE A 89 -17.72 19.52 6.15
CA PHE A 89 -16.89 20.71 6.37
C PHE A 89 -15.50 20.54 5.76
N LEU A 90 -14.82 19.42 6.02
CA LEU A 90 -13.48 19.18 5.49
C LEU A 90 -13.46 19.06 3.96
N LYS A 91 -14.47 18.38 3.38
CA LYS A 91 -14.65 18.33 1.91
C LYS A 91 -14.77 19.72 1.32
N LYS A 92 -15.55 20.61 1.94
CA LYS A 92 -15.70 22.01 1.51
C LYS A 92 -14.40 22.81 1.71
N LYS A 93 -13.75 22.67 2.86
CA LYS A 93 -12.51 23.39 3.22
C LYS A 93 -11.39 23.12 2.21
N TYR A 94 -11.18 21.85 1.89
CA TYR A 94 -10.09 21.38 1.03
C TYR A 94 -10.49 21.20 -0.44
N ASN A 95 -11.72 21.57 -0.81
CA ASN A 95 -12.27 21.37 -2.15
C ASN A 95 -12.15 19.92 -2.65
N VAL A 96 -12.50 18.97 -1.77
CA VAL A 96 -12.43 17.54 -2.07
C VAL A 96 -13.58 17.16 -2.99
N SER A 97 -13.24 16.66 -4.17
CA SER A 97 -14.20 16.11 -5.14
C SER A 97 -14.63 14.70 -4.75
N ALA A 98 -15.89 14.37 -5.06
CA ALA A 98 -16.43 13.02 -4.93
C ALA A 98 -15.88 12.05 -6.00
N ALA A 99 -15.38 12.57 -7.12
CA ALA A 99 -14.90 11.78 -8.24
C ALA A 99 -13.50 12.22 -8.71
N CYS A 100 -12.67 11.25 -9.05
CA CYS A 100 -11.35 11.45 -9.65
C CYS A 100 -11.50 11.79 -11.13
N GLU A 101 -12.12 12.93 -11.44
CA GLU A 101 -12.52 13.30 -12.81
C GLU A 101 -11.38 13.94 -13.61
N VAL A 102 -10.40 14.57 -12.93
CA VAL A 102 -9.25 15.24 -13.55
C VAL A 102 -7.98 15.03 -12.71
N PRO A 103 -6.78 15.08 -13.30
CA PRO A 103 -5.50 14.97 -12.56
C PRO A 103 -5.33 15.99 -11.42
N ASP A 104 -5.87 17.20 -11.59
CA ASP A 104 -5.70 18.33 -10.65
C ASP A 104 -6.83 18.45 -9.62
N CYS A 105 -7.53 17.36 -9.31
CA CYS A 105 -8.56 17.35 -8.28
C CYS A 105 -8.08 16.69 -6.98
N VAL A 106 -8.42 17.29 -5.84
CA VAL A 106 -8.24 16.65 -4.54
C VAL A 106 -9.38 15.66 -4.35
N SER A 107 -9.07 14.38 -4.19
CA SER A 107 -10.03 13.34 -3.79
C SER A 107 -9.52 12.65 -2.53
N ILE A 108 -10.41 12.07 -1.73
CA ILE A 108 -9.99 11.39 -0.49
C ILE A 108 -9.03 10.24 -0.79
N SER A 109 -9.31 9.46 -1.85
CA SER A 109 -8.38 8.44 -2.33
C SER A 109 -6.99 9.01 -2.61
N ARG A 110 -6.86 10.16 -3.29
CA ARG A 110 -5.55 10.78 -3.53
C ARG A 110 -4.90 11.30 -2.26
N VAL A 111 -5.67 11.88 -1.33
CA VAL A 111 -5.18 12.25 0.01
C VAL A 111 -4.59 11.03 0.72
N ALA A 112 -5.24 9.87 0.62
CA ALA A 112 -4.77 8.62 1.21
C ALA A 112 -3.51 8.05 0.52
N TYR A 113 -3.29 8.32 -0.77
CA TYR A 113 -2.03 7.98 -1.46
C TYR A 113 -0.89 8.87 -0.99
N VAL A 114 -1.16 10.16 -0.77
CA VAL A 114 -0.17 11.16 -0.35
C VAL A 114 0.23 10.91 1.12
N PHE A 115 -0.74 10.65 1.99
CA PHE A 115 -0.55 10.47 3.43
C PHE A 115 -1.00 9.08 3.95
N PRO A 116 -0.41 7.98 3.45
CA PRO A 116 -0.88 6.61 3.76
C PRO A 116 -0.82 6.28 5.25
N HIS A 117 0.19 6.80 5.95
CA HIS A 117 0.42 6.59 7.38
C HIS A 117 -0.72 7.08 8.28
N LEU A 118 -1.45 8.13 7.88
CA LEU A 118 -2.56 8.67 8.66
C LEU A 118 -3.77 7.73 8.66
N GLY A 119 -3.96 6.97 7.58
CA GLY A 119 -5.02 5.97 7.48
C GLY A 119 -4.70 4.63 8.11
N LEU A 120 -3.51 4.46 8.70
CA LEU A 120 -3.03 3.23 9.34
C LEU A 120 -2.91 3.36 10.87
N ILE A 121 -3.35 4.49 11.43
CA ILE A 121 -3.39 4.71 12.88
C ILE A 121 -4.28 3.63 13.52
N GLY A 122 -3.76 2.94 14.52
CA GLY A 122 -4.48 1.86 15.23
C GLY A 122 -4.55 0.52 14.47
N ALA A 123 -3.97 0.40 13.27
CA ALA A 123 -3.88 -0.88 12.59
C ALA A 123 -3.02 -1.86 13.41
N ARG A 124 -3.61 -2.97 13.85
CA ARG A 124 -2.89 -4.02 14.58
C ARG A 124 -1.86 -4.66 13.65
N PRO A 125 -0.60 -4.77 14.08
CA PRO A 125 0.50 -5.06 13.16
C PRO A 125 0.44 -6.50 12.63
N ILE A 126 0.46 -7.49 13.51
CA ILE A 126 0.49 -8.92 13.15
C ILE A 126 -0.30 -9.70 14.19
N LEU A 127 -1.23 -10.54 13.74
CA LEU A 127 -1.88 -11.54 14.59
C LEU A 127 -1.16 -12.87 14.41
N VAL A 128 -0.78 -13.49 15.52
CA VAL A 128 -0.18 -14.83 15.54
C VAL A 128 -1.10 -15.72 16.35
N ARG A 129 -1.46 -16.88 15.78
CA ARG A 129 -2.20 -17.92 16.49
C ARG A 129 -1.59 -19.28 16.20
N GLU A 130 -1.65 -20.17 17.17
CA GLU A 130 -1.21 -21.56 16.99
C GLU A 130 -2.44 -22.40 16.64
N GLU A 131 -2.36 -23.13 15.53
CA GLU A 131 -3.41 -24.04 15.08
C GLU A 131 -2.87 -25.47 15.04
N MET A 132 -3.69 -26.44 15.43
CA MET A 132 -3.39 -27.84 15.17
C MET A 132 -3.79 -28.18 13.74
N LYS A 133 -2.81 -28.45 12.90
CA LYS A 133 -3.03 -28.95 11.54
C LYS A 133 -2.88 -30.46 11.54
N GLN A 134 -3.93 -31.15 11.11
CA GLN A 134 -3.86 -32.59 10.91
C GLN A 134 -2.97 -32.86 9.69
N VAL A 135 -1.85 -33.56 9.90
CA VAL A 135 -0.88 -33.87 8.84
C VAL A 135 -1.26 -35.19 8.19
N ASP A 136 -1.58 -36.18 9.03
CA ASP A 136 -2.09 -37.49 8.62
C ASP A 136 -3.17 -37.98 9.60
N SER A 137 -3.78 -39.14 9.32
CA SER A 137 -4.84 -39.74 10.15
C SER A 137 -4.43 -40.03 11.60
N ALA A 138 -3.12 -40.04 11.91
CA ALA A 138 -2.57 -40.37 13.22
C ALA A 138 -1.78 -39.24 13.90
N SER A 139 -1.53 -38.11 13.23
CA SER A 139 -0.69 -37.02 13.77
C SER A 139 -1.24 -35.64 13.46
N SER A 140 -1.24 -34.80 14.49
CA SER A 140 -1.49 -33.36 14.39
C SER A 140 -0.20 -32.63 14.71
N GLU A 141 0.20 -31.71 13.84
CA GLU A 141 1.31 -30.80 14.08
C GLU A 141 0.77 -29.42 14.47
N GLN A 142 1.48 -28.77 15.40
CA GLN A 142 1.19 -27.39 15.77
C GLN A 142 1.81 -26.48 14.72
N VAL A 143 0.98 -25.74 14.00
CA VAL A 143 1.38 -24.80 12.96
C VAL A 143 1.09 -23.39 13.44
N LEU A 144 2.08 -22.50 13.26
CA LEU A 144 1.96 -21.10 13.64
C LEU A 144 1.31 -20.33 12.48
N VAL A 145 0.07 -19.91 12.64
CA VAL A 145 -0.66 -19.10 11.65
C VAL A 145 -0.39 -17.63 11.90
N VAL A 146 0.20 -16.98 10.90
CA VAL A 146 0.48 -15.54 10.91
C VAL A 146 -0.49 -14.82 9.98
N GLU A 147 -1.21 -13.85 10.52
CA GLU A 147 -2.09 -12.94 9.80
C GLU A 147 -1.54 -11.51 9.91
N PRO A 148 -0.73 -11.06 8.93
CA PRO A 148 -0.16 -9.73 8.91
C PRO A 148 -1.20 -8.70 8.45
N ASN A 149 -2.21 -8.45 9.28
CA ASN A 149 -3.37 -7.63 8.95
C ASN A 149 -3.01 -6.24 8.42
N VAL A 150 -1.95 -5.62 8.93
CA VAL A 150 -1.48 -4.32 8.43
C VAL A 150 -1.01 -4.39 6.98
N LEU A 151 -0.38 -5.50 6.57
CA LEU A 151 0.03 -5.73 5.17
C LEU A 151 -1.16 -6.05 4.27
N GLY A 152 -2.30 -6.48 4.80
CA GLY A 152 -3.54 -6.59 4.02
C GLY A 152 -4.14 -5.24 3.64
N ASN A 153 -3.73 -4.15 4.30
CA ASN A 153 -4.34 -2.84 4.08
C ASN A 153 -3.85 -2.17 2.77
N PRO A 154 -4.74 -1.75 1.86
CA PRO A 154 -4.43 -0.97 0.67
C PRO A 154 -3.45 0.20 0.86
N LEU A 155 -3.54 0.90 1.99
CA LEU A 155 -2.72 2.08 2.26
C LEU A 155 -1.29 1.70 2.65
N PHE A 156 -1.08 0.47 3.13
CA PHE A 156 0.24 -0.02 3.50
C PHE A 156 1.22 -0.01 2.31
N GLY A 157 0.73 -0.19 1.09
CA GLY A 157 1.56 -0.09 -0.11
C GLY A 157 2.29 1.25 -0.25
N GLY A 158 1.76 2.35 0.31
CA GLY A 158 2.43 3.64 0.35
C GLY A 158 3.57 3.72 1.39
N LEU A 159 3.61 2.82 2.37
CA LEU A 159 4.69 2.71 3.35
C LEU A 159 5.89 1.89 2.84
N ILE A 160 5.70 1.11 1.78
CA ILE A 160 6.77 0.29 1.22
C ILE A 160 7.79 1.22 0.52
N PRO A 161 9.09 1.18 0.89
CA PRO A 161 10.13 1.93 0.21
C PRO A 161 10.25 1.50 -1.25
N LEU A 162 10.56 2.46 -2.14
CA LEU A 162 10.98 2.09 -3.48
C LEU A 162 12.33 1.36 -3.40
N PRO A 163 12.58 0.38 -4.27
CA PRO A 163 13.89 -0.22 -4.41
C PRO A 163 14.93 0.88 -4.68
N SER A 164 15.96 0.99 -3.84
CA SER A 164 17.13 1.82 -4.14
C SER A 164 18.15 0.99 -4.90
N ASN A 165 18.99 1.65 -5.73
CA ASN A 165 20.18 0.99 -6.27
C ASN A 165 21.04 0.50 -5.10
N SER A 166 21.75 -0.62 -5.28
CA SER A 166 22.59 -1.25 -4.24
C SER A 166 23.67 -0.33 -3.64
N TYR A 167 23.98 0.78 -4.30
CA TYR A 167 24.93 1.80 -3.84
C TYR A 167 24.29 2.90 -2.97
N ASP A 168 22.95 3.02 -2.98
CA ASP A 168 22.20 3.90 -2.09
C ASP A 168 21.72 3.08 -0.90
N SER A 169 22.56 3.04 0.14
CA SER A 169 22.31 2.45 1.47
C SER A 169 21.14 3.10 2.24
N ASN A 170 20.54 4.15 1.66
CA ASN A 170 19.50 4.97 2.25
C ASN A 170 18.14 4.29 2.37
N SER A 171 17.91 3.14 1.72
CA SER A 171 16.62 2.44 1.82
C SER A 171 16.46 1.67 3.14
N GLY A 172 17.52 1.37 3.88
CA GLY A 172 17.38 0.70 5.18
C GLY A 172 16.94 -0.77 5.11
N LEU A 173 16.82 -1.36 3.91
CA LEU A 173 16.19 -2.66 3.68
C LEU A 173 16.88 -3.44 2.54
N SER A 174 17.22 -4.71 2.76
CA SER A 174 17.79 -5.56 1.71
C SER A 174 16.75 -5.85 0.60
N PRO A 175 17.20 -6.08 -0.66
CA PRO A 175 16.32 -6.46 -1.76
C PRO A 175 15.43 -7.68 -1.44
N GLU A 176 15.99 -8.67 -0.76
CA GLU A 176 15.25 -9.87 -0.38
C GLU A 176 14.14 -9.55 0.63
N ASN A 177 14.43 -8.74 1.65
CA ASN A 177 13.43 -8.31 2.63
C ASN A 177 12.32 -7.46 1.97
N LEU A 178 12.67 -6.60 1.02
CA LEU A 178 11.70 -5.82 0.24
C LEU A 178 10.78 -6.73 -0.58
N ARG A 179 11.36 -7.73 -1.25
CA ARG A 179 10.60 -8.71 -2.04
C ARG A 179 9.60 -9.47 -1.17
N ARG A 180 10.00 -9.90 0.03
CA ARG A 180 9.13 -10.60 0.98
C ARG A 180 7.96 -9.72 1.41
N ILE A 181 8.23 -8.47 1.82
CA ILE A 181 7.18 -7.51 2.22
C ILE A 181 6.18 -7.28 1.08
N ILE A 182 6.66 -7.08 -0.15
CA ILE A 182 5.79 -6.86 -1.31
C ILE A 182 4.95 -8.09 -1.62
N THR A 183 5.55 -9.27 -1.56
CA THR A 183 4.86 -10.54 -1.82
C THR A 183 3.73 -10.75 -0.80
N VAL A 184 4.03 -10.57 0.49
CA VAL A 184 3.04 -10.69 1.57
C VAL A 184 1.96 -9.63 1.40
N HIS A 185 2.32 -8.37 1.12
CA HIS A 185 1.34 -7.30 0.89
C HIS A 185 0.40 -7.63 -0.27
N LEU A 186 0.91 -8.01 -1.44
CA LEU A 186 0.08 -8.34 -2.61
C LEU A 186 -0.81 -9.55 -2.37
N TYR A 187 -0.32 -10.54 -1.62
CA TYR A 187 -1.11 -11.73 -1.29
C TYR A 187 -2.28 -11.40 -0.38
N TYR A 188 -2.03 -10.73 0.76
CA TYR A 188 -3.05 -10.46 1.78
C TYR A 188 -3.97 -9.28 1.44
N SER A 189 -3.52 -8.33 0.61
CA SER A 189 -4.37 -7.24 0.13
C SER A 189 -5.23 -7.62 -1.07
N ARG A 190 -5.02 -8.80 -1.66
CA ARG A 190 -5.69 -9.22 -2.90
C ARG A 190 -7.20 -9.11 -2.82
N ASP A 191 -7.77 -9.65 -1.75
CA ASP A 191 -9.22 -9.75 -1.58
C ASP A 191 -9.84 -8.40 -1.14
N ILE A 192 -9.05 -7.48 -0.59
CA ILE A 192 -9.51 -6.15 -0.11
C ILE A 192 -9.37 -5.09 -1.21
N LEU A 193 -8.24 -5.07 -1.92
CA LEU A 193 -7.96 -4.14 -3.01
C LEU A 193 -8.70 -4.50 -4.30
N TYR A 194 -8.92 -5.81 -4.53
CA TYR A 194 -9.39 -6.35 -5.81
C TYR A 194 -10.57 -7.29 -5.58
N ARG A 195 -11.53 -6.87 -4.76
CA ARG A 195 -12.80 -7.57 -4.44
C ARG A 195 -13.56 -8.16 -5.65
N ASN A 196 -13.17 -7.79 -6.86
CA ASN A 196 -13.57 -8.46 -8.09
C ASN A 196 -12.35 -9.16 -8.67
N GLU A 197 -12.45 -10.47 -8.92
CA GLU A 197 -11.48 -11.32 -9.66
C GLU A 197 -11.15 -10.81 -11.08
N THR A 198 -11.59 -9.61 -11.44
CA THR A 198 -11.52 -8.99 -12.75
C THR A 198 -10.32 -8.09 -12.97
N VAL A 199 -9.55 -7.73 -11.93
CA VAL A 199 -8.33 -6.91 -12.09
C VAL A 199 -7.13 -7.84 -12.31
N PRO A 200 -6.50 -7.83 -13.51
CA PRO A 200 -5.33 -8.66 -13.79
C PRO A 200 -4.22 -8.44 -12.77
N PHE A 201 -3.53 -9.51 -12.37
CA PHE A 201 -2.48 -9.45 -11.36
C PHE A 201 -1.36 -8.44 -11.72
N ARG A 202 -1.10 -8.25 -13.01
CA ARG A 202 -0.18 -7.22 -13.50
C ARG A 202 -0.61 -5.81 -13.14
N ASN A 203 -1.89 -5.49 -13.28
CA ASN A 203 -2.45 -4.20 -12.88
C ASN A 203 -2.35 -4.00 -11.36
N GLN A 204 -2.53 -5.06 -10.57
CA GLN A 204 -2.34 -5.01 -9.12
C GLN A 204 -0.91 -4.58 -8.76
N CYS A 205 0.09 -5.17 -9.44
CA CYS A 205 1.49 -4.80 -9.29
C CYS A 205 1.77 -3.35 -9.70
N ILE A 206 1.20 -2.88 -10.83
CA ILE A 206 1.34 -1.47 -11.28
C ILE A 206 0.72 -0.51 -10.27
N MET A 207 -0.48 -0.83 -9.76
CA MET A 207 -1.16 0.00 -8.76
C MET A 207 -0.36 0.10 -7.46
N LEU A 208 0.24 -1.01 -7.01
CA LEU A 208 1.16 -1.00 -5.86
C LEU A 208 2.38 -0.10 -6.13
N HIS A 209 3.05 -0.27 -7.27
CA HIS A 209 4.19 0.55 -7.63
C HIS A 209 3.86 2.05 -7.59
N ARG A 210 2.71 2.42 -8.16
CA ARG A 210 2.22 3.80 -8.12
C ARG A 210 1.96 4.26 -6.69
N ARG A 211 1.36 3.44 -5.82
CA ARG A 211 1.19 3.77 -4.39
C ARG A 211 2.54 4.02 -3.69
N MET A 212 3.52 3.15 -3.92
CA MET A 212 4.87 3.28 -3.35
C MET A 212 5.51 4.62 -3.73
N ARG A 213 5.36 5.04 -5.00
CA ARG A 213 5.93 6.27 -5.55
C ARG A 213 5.16 7.54 -5.16
N LYS A 214 3.83 7.48 -5.05
CA LYS A 214 2.99 8.65 -4.78
C LYS A 214 2.94 9.05 -3.30
N SER A 215 3.44 8.23 -2.39
CA SER A 215 3.60 8.63 -0.99
C SER A 215 4.65 9.73 -0.86
N LEU A 216 4.35 10.80 -0.11
CA LEU A 216 5.32 11.85 0.22
C LEU A 216 6.24 11.50 1.39
N LEU A 217 6.16 10.26 1.90
CA LEU A 217 7.03 9.80 2.97
C LEU A 217 8.45 9.56 2.45
N SER A 218 9.44 10.15 3.13
CA SER A 218 10.84 9.83 2.88
C SER A 218 11.14 8.36 3.17
N GLY A 219 12.20 7.81 2.55
CA GLY A 219 12.64 6.43 2.81
C GLY A 219 12.88 6.15 4.30
N GLU A 220 13.55 7.08 4.99
CA GLU A 220 13.77 7.00 6.45
C GLU A 220 12.45 6.94 7.24
N ARG A 221 11.46 7.78 6.86
CA ARG A 221 10.15 7.78 7.54
C ARG A 221 9.39 6.49 7.26
N LYS A 222 9.46 5.96 6.04
CA LYS A 222 8.91 4.65 5.68
C LYS A 222 9.52 3.54 6.54
N ILE A 223 10.84 3.50 6.71
CA ILE A 223 11.51 2.52 7.59
C ILE A 223 11.05 2.64 9.05
N ARG A 224 10.96 3.86 9.60
CA ARG A 224 10.42 4.07 10.95
C ARG A 224 8.98 3.54 11.09
N LEU A 225 8.15 3.73 10.07
CA LEU A 225 6.77 3.23 10.08
C LEU A 225 6.70 1.71 9.92
N LEU A 226 7.58 1.09 9.14
CA LEU A 226 7.67 -0.36 9.06
C LEU A 226 8.08 -0.99 10.40
N LYS A 227 8.96 -0.33 11.17
CA LYS A 227 9.27 -0.73 12.55
C LYS A 227 8.06 -0.55 13.48
N LEU A 228 7.39 0.60 13.41
CA LEU A 228 6.19 0.89 14.21
C LEU A 228 5.07 -0.14 14.01
N HIS A 229 4.96 -0.69 12.80
CA HIS A 229 3.98 -1.72 12.46
C HIS A 229 4.52 -3.16 12.58
N ASP A 230 5.59 -3.38 13.35
CA ASP A 230 6.24 -4.67 13.59
C ASP A 230 6.53 -5.49 12.32
N VAL A 231 6.80 -4.82 11.20
CA VAL A 231 7.27 -5.47 9.97
C VAL A 231 8.79 -5.64 10.02
N LEU A 232 9.47 -4.66 10.62
CA LEU A 232 10.91 -4.67 10.85
C LEU A 232 11.21 -4.66 12.35
N LYS A 233 12.32 -5.30 12.72
CA LYS A 233 12.93 -5.23 14.05
C LYS A 233 13.64 -3.88 14.23
N GLU A 234 13.84 -3.50 15.48
CA GLU A 234 14.61 -2.30 15.82
C GLU A 234 16.11 -2.39 15.46
N SER A 235 16.61 -3.57 15.09
CA SER A 235 18.00 -3.85 14.69
C SER A 235 18.54 -2.93 13.60
N ASP A 236 19.87 -2.72 13.64
CA ASP A 236 20.67 -2.04 12.61
C ASP A 236 21.21 -2.99 11.54
N ASP A 237 21.12 -4.31 11.76
CA ASP A 237 21.48 -5.30 10.74
C ASP A 237 20.39 -5.36 9.64
N TYR A 238 20.78 -4.99 8.43
CA TYR A 238 19.91 -4.85 7.25
C TYR A 238 19.32 -6.20 6.79
N ASP A 239 20.07 -7.29 6.93
CA ASP A 239 19.68 -8.59 6.39
C ASP A 239 18.75 -9.34 7.34
N THR A 240 18.97 -9.24 8.66
CA THR A 240 18.16 -9.91 9.68
C THR A 240 17.03 -9.06 10.25
N ARG A 241 16.82 -7.86 9.68
CA ARG A 241 15.85 -6.86 10.15
C ARG A 241 14.39 -7.31 10.02
N LEU A 242 14.08 -8.19 9.08
CA LEU A 242 12.71 -8.65 8.89
C LEU A 242 12.23 -9.42 10.13
N ARG A 243 11.01 -9.12 10.57
CA ARG A 243 10.35 -9.87 11.65
C ARG A 243 10.10 -11.32 11.21
N ALA A 244 10.28 -12.27 12.13
CA ALA A 244 10.20 -13.70 11.83
C ALA A 244 8.80 -14.07 11.31
N GLU A 245 7.78 -13.43 11.87
CA GLU A 245 6.38 -13.59 11.53
C GLU A 245 6.11 -13.23 10.06
N ILE A 246 6.77 -12.18 9.53
CA ILE A 246 6.67 -11.85 8.10
C ILE A 246 7.35 -12.91 7.24
N GLY A 247 8.46 -13.48 7.72
CA GLY A 247 9.10 -14.65 7.11
C GLY A 247 8.16 -15.84 7.06
N THR A 248 7.53 -16.20 8.18
CA THR A 248 6.55 -17.29 8.26
C THR A 248 5.33 -17.04 7.36
N ALA A 249 4.79 -15.81 7.34
CA ALA A 249 3.69 -15.44 6.44
C ALA A 249 4.10 -15.58 4.97
N TYR A 250 5.33 -15.17 4.63
CA TYR A 250 5.88 -15.38 3.30
C TYR A 250 5.99 -16.88 2.97
N ASP A 251 6.49 -17.70 3.89
CA ASP A 251 6.69 -19.13 3.68
C ASP A 251 5.38 -19.88 3.40
N HIS A 252 4.26 -19.46 4.02
CA HIS A 252 2.93 -20.02 3.75
C HIS A 252 2.34 -19.68 2.38
N ILE A 253 2.85 -18.66 1.68
CA ILE A 253 2.36 -18.32 0.34
C ILE A 253 2.83 -19.38 -0.66
N SER A 254 1.94 -19.79 -1.58
CA SER A 254 2.25 -20.79 -2.59
C SER A 254 3.44 -20.39 -3.47
N THR A 255 4.23 -21.39 -3.88
CA THR A 255 5.36 -21.20 -4.80
C THR A 255 4.92 -20.56 -6.11
N ASP A 256 3.74 -20.92 -6.61
CA ASP A 256 3.17 -20.37 -7.83
C ASP A 256 2.97 -18.85 -7.72
N PHE A 257 2.41 -18.38 -6.60
CA PHE A 257 2.24 -16.95 -6.37
C PHE A 257 3.58 -16.25 -6.16
N LYS A 258 4.49 -16.83 -5.39
CA LYS A 258 5.86 -16.29 -5.23
C LYS A 258 6.57 -16.14 -6.58
N SER A 259 6.35 -17.08 -7.49
CA SER A 259 6.93 -17.07 -8.84
C SER A 259 6.21 -16.10 -9.79
N SER A 260 4.95 -15.73 -9.50
CA SER A 260 4.22 -14.73 -10.29
C SER A 260 4.60 -13.31 -9.90
N ILE A 261 5.17 -13.09 -8.70
CA ILE A 261 5.79 -11.82 -8.31
C ILE A 261 7.04 -11.59 -9.18
N PRO A 262 6.94 -10.73 -10.19
CA PRO A 262 7.97 -10.57 -11.20
C PRO A 262 9.11 -9.69 -10.66
N ASN A 263 10.31 -9.80 -11.23
CA ASN A 263 11.50 -9.04 -10.81
C ASN A 263 11.44 -7.54 -11.16
N TRP A 264 10.34 -7.06 -11.74
CA TRP A 264 10.14 -5.72 -12.27
C TRP A 264 10.48 -4.58 -11.30
N LEU A 265 10.37 -4.80 -9.99
CA LEU A 265 10.80 -3.83 -8.97
C LEU A 265 12.27 -3.43 -9.15
N TYR A 266 13.11 -4.33 -9.63
CA TYR A 266 14.54 -4.10 -9.87
C TYR A 266 14.86 -3.67 -11.30
N GLU A 267 13.89 -3.69 -12.21
CA GLU A 267 14.11 -3.36 -13.63
C GLU A 267 13.70 -1.92 -13.98
N TYR A 268 13.01 -1.21 -13.06
CA TYR A 268 12.63 0.18 -13.25
C TYR A 268 13.85 1.09 -13.00
N ASN A 269 14.28 1.79 -14.07
CA ASN A 269 15.52 2.58 -14.25
C ASN A 269 16.75 1.89 -14.88
N GLY A 270 16.63 0.69 -15.45
CA GLY A 270 17.69 0.16 -16.34
C GLY A 270 19.07 -0.07 -15.70
N PHE A 271 19.18 -0.05 -14.36
CA PHE A 271 20.45 -0.16 -13.65
C PHE A 271 20.84 -1.61 -13.27
N TRP A 272 19.91 -2.57 -13.34
CA TRP A 272 20.19 -4.00 -13.09
C TRP A 272 20.35 -4.84 -14.37
N ARG A 273 20.88 -4.24 -15.45
CA ARG A 273 21.47 -5.03 -16.54
C ARG A 273 22.84 -5.60 -16.15
N ILE A 274 22.95 -6.25 -14.99
CA ILE A 274 24.11 -7.06 -14.64
C ILE A 274 23.63 -8.32 -13.90
N THR A 275 23.57 -9.41 -14.69
CA THR A 275 23.81 -10.80 -14.29
C THR A 275 22.72 -11.55 -13.52
N LEU A 276 21.67 -11.95 -14.23
CA LEU A 276 21.28 -13.37 -14.20
C LEU A 276 21.82 -14.01 -15.49
N ALA A 277 23.14 -14.21 -15.51
CA ALA A 277 23.72 -15.23 -16.36
C ALA A 277 23.20 -16.57 -15.82
N ILE A 278 22.47 -17.23 -16.69
CA ILE A 278 22.05 -18.63 -16.59
C ILE A 278 23.25 -19.47 -16.14
N ASN A 279 23.09 -20.16 -15.02
CA ASN A 279 23.64 -21.50 -14.80
C ASN A 279 22.47 -22.40 -14.41
#